data_AF-A0AA43QKP4-F1
#
_entry.id   AF-A0AA43QKP4-F1
#
_cell.length_a   1.000
_cell.length_b   1.000
_cell.length_c   1.000
_cell.angle_alpha   90.00
_cell.angle_beta   90.00
_cell.angle_gamma   90.00
#
_symmetry.space_group_name_H-M   'P 1'
#
loop_
_entity.id
_entity.type
_entity.pdbx_description
1 polymer ?
#
loop_
_entity_poly.entity_id
_entity_poly.type
_entity_poly.pdbx_seq_one_letter_code
_entity_poly.pdbx_strand_id
1 'polypeptide(L)'
;MAETYAQASNVLVLDAELQQVSLDLSAEELLLRVSCCGWMRRVWTLLEGSLGSQRLCVQFLDGALRLSDARTKLRNDWIARPYITNSIPSDVGRFYDDLVFMRKAFNSTSYLPGDINAQSHAFGIALHGFIGRATSWKGDELICLALLLGLNPVAVTKLQESAVESREFAFLSLWENIPHGLLFCSGPKFEQPGYRWMRRDFWRARPYAYYRPARLRADVGLEVTLPGFVLKPMLLPHGFFLFQNIAKQQWYKATYDGAVADLPPSPKALEALGHAPGASQIGIICPTLKIMRNTPDQLDKIPAALVSIYKRTNTTLNLLDIGRTAIYVRYICYIDLTLPEPQEIERENSRHAQNSSRYIGEAEKATVHVGESLRNKLGLQMLSEYNQEWLEQTWYVS
;
A
#
# COMPACT_ATOMS: atom_id res chain seq x y z
N MET A 1 14.00 -4.45 -24.10
CA MET A 1 13.79 -3.11 -23.51
C MET A 1 14.45 -3.00 -22.13
N ALA A 2 14.01 -3.73 -21.10
CA ALA A 2 14.62 -3.60 -19.76
C ALA A 2 16.13 -3.88 -19.73
N GLU A 3 16.58 -4.99 -20.31
CA GLU A 3 18.01 -5.32 -20.42
C GLU A 3 18.81 -4.25 -21.16
N THR A 4 18.21 -3.66 -22.21
CA THR A 4 18.81 -2.58 -22.99
C THR A 4 19.21 -1.41 -22.09
N TYR A 5 18.32 -0.94 -21.22
CA TYR A 5 18.62 0.15 -20.29
C TYR A 5 19.52 -0.30 -19.12
N ALA A 6 19.34 -1.54 -18.65
CA ALA A 6 20.12 -2.06 -17.53
C ALA A 6 21.61 -2.22 -17.89
N GLN A 7 21.90 -2.59 -19.14
CA GLN A 7 23.25 -2.82 -19.67
C GLN A 7 23.82 -1.62 -20.44
N ALA A 8 23.02 -0.57 -20.67
CA ALA A 8 23.46 0.60 -21.41
C ALA A 8 24.68 1.26 -20.77
N SER A 9 25.66 1.64 -21.61
CA SER A 9 26.80 2.42 -21.16
C SER A 9 26.39 3.80 -20.67
N ASN A 10 25.37 4.41 -21.28
CA ASN A 10 24.76 5.67 -20.88
C ASN A 10 23.29 5.65 -21.31
N VAL A 11 22.44 6.34 -20.56
CA VAL A 11 21.07 6.65 -20.98
C VAL A 11 20.97 8.16 -21.06
N LEU A 12 20.75 8.70 -22.26
CA LEU A 12 20.59 10.14 -22.48
C LEU A 12 19.12 10.46 -22.70
N VAL A 13 18.57 11.29 -21.83
CA VAL A 13 17.21 11.83 -21.95
C VAL A 13 17.26 13.13 -22.74
N LEU A 14 16.43 13.20 -23.78
CA LEU A 14 16.20 14.40 -24.58
C LEU A 14 14.78 14.88 -24.33
N ASP A 15 14.65 16.08 -23.78
CA ASP A 15 13.35 16.73 -23.55
C ASP A 15 13.40 18.15 -24.10
N ALA A 16 12.39 18.52 -24.89
CA ALA A 16 12.38 19.76 -25.66
C ALA A 16 12.40 21.02 -24.77
N GLU A 17 11.85 20.96 -23.55
CA GLU A 17 11.88 22.07 -22.60
C GLU A 17 13.25 22.18 -21.94
N LEU A 18 13.82 21.04 -21.51
CA LEU A 18 15.12 21.02 -20.83
C LEU A 18 16.27 21.42 -21.75
N GLN A 19 16.17 21.10 -23.05
CA GLN A 19 17.15 21.53 -24.06
C GLN A 19 17.21 23.06 -24.27
N GLN A 20 16.28 23.83 -23.69
CA GLN A 20 16.28 25.30 -23.71
C GLN A 20 16.78 25.91 -22.40
N VAL A 21 17.10 25.08 -21.40
CA VAL A 21 17.53 25.49 -20.07
C VAL A 21 19.05 25.38 -19.96
N SER A 22 19.73 26.40 -19.44
CA SER A 22 21.18 26.36 -19.20
C SER A 22 21.53 25.57 -17.93
N LEU A 23 22.69 24.91 -17.94
CA LEU A 23 23.29 24.21 -16.81
C LEU A 23 23.84 25.14 -15.72
N ASP A 24 23.91 26.45 -15.95
CA ASP A 24 24.38 27.43 -14.94
C ASP A 24 23.39 27.65 -13.78
N LEU A 25 22.29 26.89 -13.75
CA LEU A 25 21.32 26.89 -12.66
C LEU A 25 21.77 26.03 -11.47
N SER A 26 21.11 26.24 -10.33
CA SER A 26 21.36 25.42 -9.14
C SER A 26 20.97 23.96 -9.37
N ALA A 27 21.62 23.03 -8.66
CA ALA A 27 21.27 21.60 -8.74
C ALA A 27 19.81 21.34 -8.34
N GLU A 28 19.28 22.10 -7.37
CA GLU A 28 17.88 22.04 -6.96
C GLU A 28 16.94 22.39 -8.11
N GLU A 29 17.17 23.52 -8.77
CA GLU A 29 16.36 23.99 -9.91
C GLU A 29 16.42 23.02 -11.10
N LEU A 30 17.61 22.52 -11.42
CA LEU A 30 17.80 21.54 -12.50
C LEU A 30 17.03 20.24 -12.23
N LEU A 31 17.11 19.70 -11.01
CA LEU A 31 16.43 18.48 -10.63
C LEU A 31 14.91 18.66 -10.52
N LEU A 32 14.45 19.84 -10.08
CA LEU A 32 13.03 20.19 -10.11
C LEU A 32 12.47 20.21 -11.53
N ARG A 33 13.17 20.85 -12.47
CA ARG A 33 12.75 20.89 -13.88
C ARG A 33 12.69 19.49 -14.48
N VAL A 34 13.68 18.65 -14.20
CA VAL A 34 13.67 17.23 -14.62
C VAL A 34 12.46 16.51 -14.03
N SER A 35 12.12 16.75 -12.76
CA SER A 35 10.97 16.12 -12.09
C SER A 35 9.62 16.55 -12.64
N CYS A 36 9.55 17.68 -13.36
CA CYS A 36 8.32 18.24 -13.92
C CYS A 36 8.18 18.10 -15.45
N CYS A 37 9.26 17.74 -16.17
CA CYS A 37 9.29 17.69 -17.64
C CYS A 37 8.46 16.54 -18.25
N GLY A 38 8.37 16.50 -19.58
CA GLY A 38 7.61 15.51 -20.33
C GLY A 38 8.09 14.08 -20.13
N TRP A 39 9.40 13.88 -19.92
CA TRP A 39 9.99 12.58 -19.57
C TRP A 39 9.39 11.97 -18.28
N MET A 40 8.85 12.78 -17.37
CA MET A 40 8.22 12.28 -16.15
C MET A 40 6.78 11.81 -16.34
N ARG A 41 6.22 11.88 -17.56
CA ARG A 41 4.80 11.63 -17.83
C ARG A 41 4.48 10.26 -18.42
N ARG A 42 5.48 9.45 -18.83
CA ARG A 42 5.24 8.14 -19.48
C ARG A 42 5.65 6.98 -18.56
N VAL A 43 4.89 5.88 -18.52
CA VAL A 43 5.27 4.71 -17.69
C VAL A 43 6.60 4.09 -18.14
N TRP A 44 6.83 3.99 -19.46
CA TRP A 44 8.06 3.45 -20.05
C TRP A 44 9.33 4.23 -19.68
N THR A 45 9.24 5.54 -19.56
CA THR A 45 10.39 6.38 -19.16
C THR A 45 10.81 6.15 -17.70
N LEU A 46 9.95 5.55 -16.86
CA LEU A 46 10.39 5.12 -15.53
C LEU A 46 11.37 3.94 -15.61
N LEU A 47 11.20 3.03 -16.58
CA LEU A 47 12.17 1.97 -16.86
C LEU A 47 13.51 2.56 -17.28
N GLU A 48 13.51 3.54 -18.19
CA GLU A 48 14.70 4.26 -18.62
C GLU A 48 15.44 4.87 -17.42
N GLY A 49 14.70 5.60 -16.57
CA GLY A 49 15.26 6.31 -15.44
C GLY A 49 15.77 5.38 -14.35
N SER A 50 14.99 4.35 -14.02
CA SER A 50 15.31 3.39 -12.97
C SER A 50 16.48 2.51 -13.40
N LEU A 51 16.31 1.78 -14.50
CA LEU A 51 17.33 0.83 -14.97
C LEU A 51 18.57 1.57 -15.47
N GLY A 52 18.46 2.77 -16.04
CA GLY A 52 19.61 3.59 -16.43
C GLY A 52 20.28 4.39 -15.31
N SER A 53 19.74 4.38 -14.09
CA SER A 53 20.04 5.36 -13.02
C SER A 53 21.52 5.63 -12.70
N GLN A 54 22.40 4.64 -12.86
CA GLN A 54 23.86 4.82 -12.61
C GLN A 54 24.53 5.79 -13.60
N ARG A 55 23.99 5.91 -14.81
CA ARG A 55 24.61 6.66 -15.92
C ARG A 55 23.55 7.42 -16.73
N LEU A 56 22.49 7.83 -16.03
CA LEU A 56 21.39 8.59 -16.57
C LEU A 56 21.81 10.06 -16.69
N CYS A 57 21.82 10.54 -17.92
CA CYS A 57 22.14 11.91 -18.28
C CYS A 57 20.90 12.58 -18.88
N VAL A 58 20.77 13.88 -18.68
CA VAL A 58 19.72 14.70 -19.30
C VAL A 58 20.39 15.80 -20.11
N GLN A 59 19.99 15.98 -21.36
CA GLN A 59 20.51 17.05 -22.21
C GLN A 59 19.85 18.39 -21.87
N PHE A 60 20.68 19.38 -21.58
CA PHE A 60 20.34 20.79 -21.41
C PHE A 60 20.89 21.61 -22.59
N LEU A 61 20.67 22.94 -22.59
CA LEU A 61 21.07 23.85 -23.67
C LEU A 61 22.56 23.79 -24.00
N ASP A 62 23.39 23.75 -22.97
CA ASP A 62 24.85 23.92 -23.01
C ASP A 62 25.62 22.65 -22.58
N GLY A 63 24.93 21.54 -22.33
CA GLY A 63 25.58 20.26 -22.03
C GLY A 63 24.65 19.18 -21.47
N ALA A 64 25.20 18.01 -21.17
CA ALA A 64 24.47 16.92 -20.53
C ALA A 64 24.76 16.87 -19.03
N LEU A 65 23.72 16.88 -18.21
CA LEU A 65 23.81 16.73 -16.76
C LEU A 65 23.68 15.25 -16.38
N ARG A 66 24.67 14.72 -15.65
CA ARG A 66 24.50 13.42 -15.01
C ARG A 66 23.69 13.59 -13.71
N LEU A 67 22.54 12.93 -13.63
CA LEU A 67 21.61 13.13 -12.51
C LEU A 67 22.16 12.66 -11.17
N SER A 68 23.03 11.64 -11.16
CA SER A 68 23.70 11.19 -9.92
C SER A 68 24.56 12.29 -9.29
N ASP A 69 25.15 13.14 -10.11
CA ASP A 69 26.11 14.15 -9.67
C ASP A 69 25.36 15.35 -9.09
N ALA A 70 24.33 15.82 -9.80
CA ALA A 70 23.40 16.83 -9.30
C ALA A 70 22.73 16.40 -7.98
N ARG A 71 22.28 15.14 -7.88
CA ARG A 71 21.71 14.58 -6.64
C ARG A 71 22.72 14.58 -5.49
N THR A 72 23.96 14.18 -5.77
CA THR A 72 25.02 14.15 -4.74
C THR A 72 25.35 15.55 -4.25
N LYS A 73 25.42 16.53 -5.16
CA LYS A 73 25.60 17.95 -4.82
C LYS A 73 24.46 18.45 -3.94
N LEU A 74 23.20 18.23 -4.35
CA LEU A 74 22.02 18.60 -3.59
C LEU A 74 22.02 18.00 -2.18
N ARG A 75 22.34 16.70 -2.04
CA ARG A 75 22.42 16.02 -0.74
C ARG A 75 23.50 16.61 0.16
N ASN A 76 24.68 16.91 -0.38
CA ASN A 76 25.78 17.49 0.40
C ASN A 76 25.46 18.92 0.85
N ASP A 77 24.86 19.72 -0.02
CA ASP A 77 24.38 21.07 0.30
C ASP A 77 23.35 21.03 1.44
N TRP A 78 22.55 19.96 1.52
CA TRP A 78 21.60 19.78 2.61
C TRP A 78 22.23 19.39 3.94
N ILE A 79 23.14 18.42 3.94
CA ILE A 79 23.84 17.98 5.15
C ILE A 79 24.57 19.17 5.79
N ALA A 80 25.06 20.10 4.97
CA ALA A 80 25.70 21.33 5.42
C ALA A 80 24.75 22.38 6.00
N ARG A 81 23.42 22.23 5.89
CA ARG A 81 22.40 23.21 6.32
C ARG A 81 21.55 22.65 7.47
N PRO A 82 21.74 23.10 8.73
CA PRO A 82 21.08 22.50 9.90
C PRO A 82 19.55 22.63 9.97
N TYR A 83 18.93 23.46 9.12
CA TYR A 83 17.53 23.87 9.25
C TYR A 83 16.70 23.75 7.97
N ILE A 84 16.96 22.74 7.12
CA ILE A 84 16.09 22.53 5.95
C ILE A 84 14.70 22.08 6.44
N THR A 85 13.77 23.02 6.44
CA THR A 85 12.33 22.81 6.64
C THR A 85 11.58 22.68 5.30
N ASN A 86 12.27 22.76 4.16
CA ASN A 86 11.63 22.74 2.84
C ASN A 86 11.38 21.29 2.38
N SER A 87 10.12 20.95 2.16
CA SER A 87 9.70 19.63 1.64
C SER A 87 10.13 19.40 0.19
N ILE A 88 10.14 20.47 -0.62
CA ILE A 88 10.36 20.39 -2.07
C ILE A 88 11.72 19.76 -2.43
N PRO A 89 12.87 20.23 -1.88
CA PRO A 89 14.14 19.58 -2.15
C PRO A 89 14.11 18.10 -1.72
N SER A 90 13.61 17.82 -0.51
CA SER A 90 13.53 16.46 0.08
C SER A 90 12.80 15.48 -0.83
N ASP A 91 11.68 15.90 -1.41
CA ASP A 91 10.88 15.09 -2.32
C ASP A 91 11.62 14.81 -3.64
N VAL A 92 12.33 15.82 -4.18
CA VAL A 92 13.15 15.69 -5.39
C VAL A 92 14.29 14.69 -5.15
N GLY A 93 15.02 14.81 -4.03
CA GLY A 93 16.09 13.88 -3.67
C GLY A 93 15.58 12.44 -3.53
N ARG A 94 14.43 12.26 -2.88
CA ARG A 94 13.79 10.96 -2.67
C ARG A 94 13.43 10.26 -3.98
N PHE A 95 12.89 11.00 -4.96
CA PHE A 95 12.58 10.43 -6.27
C PHE A 95 13.81 9.77 -6.93
N TYR A 96 14.99 10.41 -6.87
CA TYR A 96 16.19 9.82 -7.47
C TYR A 96 16.72 8.63 -6.66
N ASP A 97 16.58 8.67 -5.34
CA ASP A 97 16.90 7.51 -4.50
C ASP A 97 16.00 6.31 -4.85
N ASP A 98 14.72 6.55 -5.16
CA ASP A 98 13.78 5.52 -5.64
C ASP A 98 14.25 4.92 -6.98
N LEU A 99 14.72 5.73 -7.95
CA LEU A 99 15.26 5.21 -9.22
C LEU A 99 16.48 4.31 -9.00
N VAL A 100 17.40 4.73 -8.13
CA VAL A 100 18.60 3.96 -7.78
C VAL A 100 18.23 2.68 -7.04
N PHE A 101 17.25 2.76 -6.14
CA PHE A 101 16.71 1.61 -5.42
C PHE A 101 16.11 0.59 -6.39
N MET A 102 15.30 1.05 -7.35
CA MET A 102 14.69 0.19 -8.36
C MET A 102 15.72 -0.53 -9.23
N ARG A 103 16.84 0.13 -9.60
CA ARG A 103 17.94 -0.56 -10.30
C ARG A 103 18.56 -1.67 -9.46
N LYS A 104 18.75 -1.43 -8.16
CA LYS A 104 19.27 -2.45 -7.24
C LYS A 104 18.29 -3.62 -7.12
N ALA A 105 16.99 -3.32 -6.99
CA ALA A 105 15.92 -4.32 -7.00
C ALA A 105 15.94 -5.19 -8.26
N PHE A 106 16.12 -4.57 -9.43
CA PHE A 106 16.19 -5.27 -10.71
C PHE A 106 17.45 -6.16 -10.87
N ASN A 107 18.63 -5.66 -10.50
CA ASN A 107 19.92 -6.34 -10.76
C ASN A 107 20.29 -7.40 -9.72
N SER A 108 19.70 -7.33 -8.53
CA SER A 108 20.11 -8.18 -7.43
C SER A 108 19.48 -9.57 -7.58
N THR A 109 20.27 -10.54 -8.07
CA THR A 109 20.11 -11.97 -7.73
C THR A 109 20.09 -12.20 -6.21
N SER A 110 20.61 -11.21 -5.46
CA SER A 110 20.69 -11.11 -4.00
C SER A 110 19.40 -10.62 -3.32
N TYR A 111 18.34 -10.24 -4.06
CA TYR A 111 16.96 -10.45 -3.60
C TYR A 111 16.59 -11.90 -3.91
N LEU A 112 17.29 -12.80 -3.21
CA LEU A 112 17.02 -14.23 -3.24
C LEU A 112 15.51 -14.48 -3.06
N PRO A 113 15.01 -15.65 -3.51
CA PRO A 113 13.78 -16.21 -2.95
C PRO A 113 13.91 -16.24 -1.42
N GLY A 114 13.40 -15.23 -0.70
CA GLY A 114 13.60 -15.13 0.76
C GLY A 114 13.42 -13.75 1.42
N ASP A 115 13.88 -12.63 0.83
CA ASP A 115 13.66 -11.29 1.44
C ASP A 115 12.36 -10.65 0.95
N ILE A 116 11.28 -11.15 1.55
CA ILE A 116 9.90 -10.78 1.22
C ILE A 116 9.62 -9.29 1.50
N ASN A 117 10.30 -8.70 2.49
CA ASN A 117 10.12 -7.29 2.84
C ASN A 117 10.67 -6.39 1.75
N ALA A 118 11.86 -6.71 1.23
CA ALA A 118 12.46 -5.89 0.20
C ALA A 118 11.76 -6.02 -1.17
N GLN A 119 11.23 -7.20 -1.50
CA GLN A 119 10.34 -7.36 -2.66
C GLN A 119 9.08 -6.49 -2.53
N SER A 120 8.44 -6.49 -1.36
CA SER A 120 7.30 -5.62 -1.07
C SER A 120 7.67 -4.15 -1.20
N HIS A 121 8.83 -3.77 -0.68
CA HIS A 121 9.33 -2.41 -0.78
C HIS A 121 9.51 -1.99 -2.25
N ALA A 122 10.19 -2.81 -3.07
CA ALA A 122 10.36 -2.54 -4.51
C ALA A 122 9.03 -2.44 -5.26
N PHE A 123 8.09 -3.33 -4.95
CA PHE A 123 6.74 -3.28 -5.50
C PHE A 123 6.05 -1.94 -5.18
N GLY A 124 6.12 -1.51 -3.92
CA GLY A 124 5.55 -0.23 -3.48
C GLY A 124 6.19 0.98 -4.16
N ILE A 125 7.51 1.02 -4.26
CA ILE A 125 8.24 2.09 -4.94
C ILE A 125 7.89 2.12 -6.44
N ALA A 126 7.81 0.97 -7.09
CA ALA A 126 7.46 0.90 -8.52
C ALA A 126 6.06 1.47 -8.80
N LEU A 127 5.07 1.10 -7.97
CA LEU A 127 3.73 1.69 -8.04
C LEU A 127 3.73 3.19 -7.75
N HIS A 128 4.50 3.63 -6.75
CA HIS A 128 4.63 5.06 -6.44
C HIS A 128 5.22 5.84 -7.63
N GLY A 129 6.23 5.30 -8.31
CA GLY A 129 6.85 5.90 -9.49
C GLY A 129 5.91 6.04 -10.69
N PHE A 130 4.79 5.29 -10.73
CA PHE A 130 3.77 5.39 -11.77
C PHE A 130 2.76 6.52 -11.53
N ILE A 131 2.75 7.13 -10.35
CA ILE A 131 1.87 8.27 -10.05
C ILE A 131 2.19 9.43 -11.01
N GLY A 132 1.14 10.01 -11.61
CA GLY A 132 1.28 11.12 -12.57
C GLY A 132 1.75 10.70 -13.97
N ARG A 133 2.01 9.41 -14.20
CA ARG A 133 2.36 8.86 -15.51
C ARG A 133 1.14 8.31 -16.27
N ALA A 134 1.32 8.18 -17.58
CA ALA A 134 0.37 7.65 -18.54
C ALA A 134 1.05 6.67 -19.51
N THR A 135 0.22 5.90 -20.20
CA THR A 135 0.63 5.03 -21.31
C THR A 135 -0.23 5.36 -22.54
N SER A 136 0.32 5.13 -23.74
CA SER A 136 -0.45 5.23 -24.99
C SER A 136 -1.23 3.95 -25.29
N TRP A 137 -0.75 2.81 -24.79
CA TRP A 137 -1.34 1.50 -25.01
C TRP A 137 -1.79 0.92 -23.68
N LYS A 138 -3.09 0.61 -23.57
CA LYS A 138 -3.66 0.02 -22.36
C LYS A 138 -3.05 -1.36 -22.13
N GLY A 139 -2.61 -1.63 -20.91
CA GLY A 139 -1.99 -2.86 -20.49
C GLY A 139 -0.46 -2.85 -20.54
N ASP A 140 0.18 -1.85 -21.16
CA ASP A 140 1.64 -1.67 -21.12
C ASP A 140 2.14 -1.36 -19.71
N GLU A 141 1.31 -0.73 -18.88
CA GLU A 141 1.65 -0.37 -17.51
C GLU A 141 2.04 -1.59 -16.67
N LEU A 142 1.35 -2.72 -16.82
CA LEU A 142 1.66 -3.94 -16.09
C LEU A 142 2.90 -4.65 -16.65
N ILE A 143 3.12 -4.54 -17.96
CA ILE A 143 4.36 -5.01 -18.60
C ILE A 143 5.54 -4.19 -18.07
N CYS A 144 5.41 -2.86 -18.01
CA CYS A 144 6.42 -1.98 -17.43
C CYS A 144 6.70 -2.29 -15.97
N LEU A 145 5.65 -2.54 -15.18
CA LEU A 145 5.76 -2.89 -13.77
C LEU A 145 6.49 -4.23 -13.59
N ALA A 146 6.12 -5.24 -14.39
CA ALA A 146 6.78 -6.54 -14.40
C ALA A 146 8.28 -6.44 -14.71
N LEU A 147 8.62 -5.64 -15.73
CA LEU A 147 10.00 -5.38 -16.11
C LEU A 147 10.77 -4.62 -15.02
N LEU A 148 10.16 -3.61 -14.39
CA LEU A 148 10.78 -2.84 -13.29
C LEU A 148 11.09 -3.73 -12.08
N LEU A 149 10.20 -4.67 -11.78
CA LEU A 149 10.33 -5.59 -10.66
C LEU A 149 11.19 -6.82 -10.99
N GLY A 150 11.85 -6.84 -12.15
CA GLY A 150 12.81 -7.88 -12.50
C GLY A 150 12.19 -9.25 -12.82
N LEU A 151 10.92 -9.30 -13.24
CA LEU A 151 10.33 -10.54 -13.70
C LEU A 151 11.06 -11.06 -14.95
N ASN A 152 11.26 -12.38 -15.01
CA ASN A 152 12.00 -12.99 -16.11
C ASN A 152 11.25 -12.82 -17.46
N PRO A 153 11.97 -12.84 -18.60
CA PRO A 153 11.38 -12.61 -19.91
C PRO A 153 10.21 -13.55 -20.24
N VAL A 154 10.26 -14.81 -19.80
CA VAL A 154 9.19 -15.80 -20.06
C VAL A 154 7.90 -15.40 -19.36
N ALA A 155 7.98 -14.95 -18.10
CA ALA A 155 6.82 -14.46 -17.34
C ALA A 155 6.25 -13.18 -17.96
N VAL A 156 7.11 -12.27 -18.41
CA VAL A 156 6.69 -11.02 -19.08
C VAL A 156 6.01 -11.31 -20.42
N THR A 157 6.55 -12.24 -21.22
CA THR A 157 5.91 -12.64 -22.49
C THR A 157 4.53 -13.24 -22.25
N LYS A 158 4.38 -14.16 -21.29
CA LYS A 158 3.07 -14.70 -20.91
C LYS A 158 2.10 -13.62 -20.46
N LEU A 159 2.59 -12.62 -19.72
CA LEU A 159 1.77 -11.49 -19.31
C LEU A 159 1.33 -10.63 -20.52
N GLN A 160 2.22 -10.40 -21.47
CA GLN A 160 1.92 -9.65 -22.69
C GLN A 160 0.90 -10.37 -23.58
N GLU A 161 0.96 -11.71 -23.64
CA GLU A 161 0.00 -12.56 -24.37
C GLU A 161 -1.39 -12.63 -23.71
N SER A 162 -1.48 -12.34 -22.40
CA SER A 162 -2.77 -12.33 -21.70
C SER A 162 -3.70 -11.21 -22.18
N ALA A 163 -5.01 -11.43 -22.13
CA ALA A 163 -6.01 -10.42 -22.50
C ALA A 163 -5.91 -9.20 -21.58
N VAL A 164 -6.01 -7.99 -22.15
CA VAL A 164 -5.83 -6.71 -21.43
C VAL A 164 -6.76 -6.61 -20.23
N GLU A 165 -7.99 -7.09 -20.34
CA GLU A 165 -9.04 -7.05 -19.31
C GLU A 165 -8.74 -7.96 -18.11
N SER A 166 -7.86 -8.95 -18.29
CA SER A 166 -7.50 -9.93 -17.27
C SER A 166 -6.06 -9.78 -16.78
N ARG A 167 -5.34 -8.79 -17.32
CA ARG A 167 -3.89 -8.69 -17.18
C ARG A 167 -3.48 -8.35 -15.74
N GLU A 168 -4.29 -7.63 -14.99
CA GLU A 168 -4.08 -7.37 -13.55
C GLU A 168 -4.03 -8.67 -12.75
N PHE A 169 -4.96 -9.60 -13.02
CA PHE A 169 -5.01 -10.89 -12.34
C PHE A 169 -3.86 -11.79 -12.80
N ALA A 170 -3.58 -11.81 -14.11
CA ALA A 170 -2.42 -12.53 -14.64
C ALA A 170 -1.12 -12.02 -14.01
N PHE A 171 -0.95 -10.70 -13.91
CA PHE A 171 0.19 -10.07 -13.26
C PHE A 171 0.31 -10.48 -11.79
N LEU A 172 -0.77 -10.36 -11.01
CA LEU A 172 -0.76 -10.73 -9.60
C LEU A 172 -0.48 -12.21 -9.35
N SER A 173 -0.90 -13.11 -10.25
CA SER A 173 -0.62 -14.54 -10.12
C SER A 173 0.87 -14.89 -10.23
N LEU A 174 1.71 -13.96 -10.70
CA LEU A 174 3.17 -14.11 -10.73
C LEU A 174 3.82 -13.83 -9.36
N TRP A 175 3.05 -13.34 -8.37
CA TRP A 175 3.56 -12.91 -7.08
C TRP A 175 2.97 -13.74 -5.94
N GLU A 176 3.82 -14.27 -5.06
CA GLU A 176 3.37 -14.87 -3.79
C GLU A 176 3.14 -13.79 -2.72
N ASN A 177 3.93 -12.72 -2.73
CA ASN A 177 3.88 -11.66 -1.73
C ASN A 177 3.78 -10.29 -2.40
N ILE A 178 2.94 -9.44 -1.83
CA ILE A 178 2.71 -8.06 -2.29
C ILE A 178 2.70 -7.11 -1.09
N PRO A 179 2.80 -5.79 -1.27
CA PRO A 179 2.67 -4.85 -0.17
C PRO A 179 1.29 -4.94 0.50
N HIS A 180 1.25 -5.15 1.82
CA HIS A 180 -0.02 -5.14 2.57
C HIS A 180 -0.77 -3.81 2.45
N GLY A 181 0.00 -2.73 2.22
CA GLY A 181 -0.51 -1.38 1.98
C GLY A 181 -1.55 -1.26 0.87
N LEU A 182 -1.58 -2.22 -0.06
CA LEU A 182 -2.57 -2.25 -1.14
C LEU A 182 -4.01 -2.43 -0.64
N LEU A 183 -4.19 -3.04 0.54
CA LEU A 183 -5.47 -3.17 1.23
C LEU A 183 -6.09 -1.80 1.53
N PHE A 184 -5.24 -0.78 1.69
CA PHE A 184 -5.59 0.57 2.14
C PHE A 184 -5.56 1.59 1.00
N CYS A 185 -5.59 1.15 -0.25
CA CYS A 185 -5.73 2.07 -1.38
C CYS A 185 -7.19 2.52 -1.50
N SER A 186 -7.44 3.83 -1.63
CA SER A 186 -8.75 4.35 -2.01
C SER A 186 -9.10 4.04 -3.46
N GLY A 187 -10.34 4.33 -3.85
CA GLY A 187 -10.90 4.22 -5.19
C GLY A 187 -11.68 2.92 -5.45
N PRO A 188 -12.29 2.81 -6.64
CA PRO A 188 -13.14 1.67 -7.02
C PRO A 188 -12.39 0.33 -6.92
N LYS A 189 -13.06 -0.68 -6.37
CA LYS A 189 -12.53 -2.03 -6.18
C LYS A 189 -13.06 -3.02 -7.20
N PHE A 190 -12.36 -4.13 -7.39
CA PHE A 190 -12.89 -5.26 -8.15
C PHE A 190 -14.03 -5.94 -7.37
N GLU A 191 -14.99 -6.53 -8.08
CA GLU A 191 -16.10 -7.28 -7.48
C GLU A 191 -15.80 -8.79 -7.40
N GLN A 192 -14.80 -9.24 -8.15
CA GLN A 192 -14.37 -10.63 -8.23
C GLN A 192 -13.93 -11.15 -6.85
N PRO A 193 -14.47 -12.30 -6.39
CA PRO A 193 -14.05 -12.92 -5.13
C PRO A 193 -12.53 -13.14 -5.08
N GLY A 194 -11.90 -12.85 -3.93
CA GLY A 194 -10.46 -12.97 -3.72
C GLY A 194 -9.67 -11.70 -4.08
N TYR A 195 -10.27 -10.79 -4.85
CA TYR A 195 -9.65 -9.54 -5.31
C TYR A 195 -10.43 -8.28 -4.89
N ARG A 196 -11.39 -8.38 -3.97
CA ARG A 196 -12.24 -7.24 -3.58
C ARG A 196 -11.51 -6.14 -2.81
N TRP A 197 -10.34 -6.45 -2.27
CA TRP A 197 -9.41 -5.48 -1.69
C TRP A 197 -8.66 -4.66 -2.76
N MET A 198 -8.56 -5.19 -3.98
CA MET A 198 -7.77 -4.62 -5.08
C MET A 198 -8.51 -3.48 -5.79
N ARG A 199 -7.80 -2.37 -6.03
CA ARG A 199 -8.28 -1.24 -6.83
C ARG A 199 -8.36 -1.60 -8.31
N ARG A 200 -9.40 -1.15 -9.03
CA ARG A 200 -9.59 -1.38 -10.48
C ARG A 200 -8.41 -0.88 -11.32
N ASP A 201 -7.94 0.34 -11.06
CA ASP A 201 -6.71 0.87 -11.65
C ASP A 201 -5.49 0.48 -10.82
N PHE A 202 -5.21 -0.83 -10.72
CA PHE A 202 -4.22 -1.38 -9.79
C PHE A 202 -2.85 -0.71 -9.90
N TRP A 203 -2.37 -0.47 -11.11
CA TRP A 203 -1.06 0.14 -11.36
C TRP A 203 -0.94 1.60 -10.89
N ARG A 204 -2.07 2.27 -10.59
CA ARG A 204 -2.13 3.60 -9.98
C ARG A 204 -2.30 3.55 -8.45
N ALA A 205 -2.28 2.36 -7.87
CA ALA A 205 -2.42 2.16 -6.43
C ALA A 205 -1.31 2.90 -5.67
N ARG A 206 -1.68 3.46 -4.52
CA ARG A 206 -0.77 4.13 -3.59
C ARG A 206 -0.73 3.34 -2.30
N PRO A 207 0.09 2.27 -2.22
CA PRO A 207 0.09 1.42 -1.06
C PRO A 207 0.55 2.20 0.17
N TYR A 208 -0.23 2.14 1.25
CA TYR A 208 0.15 2.76 2.52
C TYR A 208 1.21 1.89 3.23
N ALA A 209 2.32 2.47 3.67
CA ALA A 209 3.37 1.74 4.41
C ALA A 209 3.85 0.43 3.73
N TYR A 210 4.27 0.52 2.46
CA TYR A 210 4.57 -0.61 1.56
C TYR A 210 5.76 -1.53 1.93
N TYR A 211 6.33 -1.40 3.13
CA TYR A 211 7.50 -2.17 3.57
C TYR A 211 7.15 -3.56 4.11
N ARG A 212 5.91 -3.80 4.54
CA ARG A 212 5.50 -5.13 5.04
C ARG A 212 4.74 -5.93 3.98
N PRO A 213 4.99 -7.24 3.87
CA PRO A 213 4.30 -8.08 2.92
C PRO A 213 2.92 -8.51 3.39
N ALA A 214 2.14 -8.88 2.39
CA ALA A 214 0.91 -9.64 2.47
C ALA A 214 1.04 -10.81 1.50
N ARG A 215 0.58 -12.00 1.90
CA ARG A 215 0.72 -13.20 1.09
C ARG A 215 -0.54 -13.40 0.25
N LEU A 216 -0.38 -13.52 -1.07
CA LEU A 216 -1.47 -13.88 -1.97
C LEU A 216 -1.78 -15.37 -1.84
N ARG A 217 -3.08 -15.70 -1.75
CA ARG A 217 -3.62 -17.06 -1.68
C ARG A 217 -4.68 -17.20 -2.76
N ALA A 218 -4.44 -18.04 -3.76
CA ALA A 218 -5.31 -18.16 -4.93
C ALA A 218 -6.78 -18.53 -4.58
N ASP A 219 -7.01 -19.20 -3.46
CA ASP A 219 -8.31 -19.68 -2.99
C ASP A 219 -8.98 -18.78 -1.94
N VAL A 220 -8.24 -17.85 -1.34
CA VAL A 220 -8.73 -17.03 -0.21
C VAL A 220 -8.63 -15.52 -0.47
N GLY A 221 -7.70 -15.07 -1.32
CA GLY A 221 -7.38 -13.67 -1.54
C GLY A 221 -6.07 -13.30 -0.86
N LEU A 222 -6.11 -12.42 0.14
CA LEU A 222 -4.91 -11.87 0.80
C LEU A 222 -4.80 -12.30 2.26
N GLU A 223 -3.66 -12.88 2.65
CA GLU A 223 -3.30 -13.17 4.05
C GLU A 223 -2.43 -12.03 4.61
N VAL A 224 -2.90 -11.39 5.68
CA VAL A 224 -2.19 -10.27 6.35
C VAL A 224 -2.18 -10.43 7.86
N THR A 225 -1.11 -10.01 8.52
CA THR A 225 -1.06 -9.90 9.98
C THR A 225 -1.01 -8.42 10.36
N LEU A 226 -2.14 -7.89 10.82
CA LEU A 226 -2.35 -6.47 11.05
C LEU A 226 -3.25 -6.21 12.27
N PRO A 227 -3.10 -5.04 12.92
CA PRO A 227 -4.03 -4.64 13.97
C PRO A 227 -5.42 -4.32 13.41
N GLY A 228 -6.43 -4.36 14.28
CA GLY A 228 -7.78 -3.98 13.89
C GLY A 228 -8.76 -3.92 15.07
N PHE A 229 -9.98 -3.54 14.75
CA PHE A 229 -11.12 -3.50 15.66
C PHE A 229 -12.19 -4.49 15.21
N VAL A 230 -12.83 -5.16 16.15
CA VAL A 230 -14.04 -5.95 15.89
C VAL A 230 -15.21 -5.21 16.51
N LEU A 231 -16.16 -4.82 15.69
CA LEU A 231 -17.36 -4.08 16.09
C LEU A 231 -18.54 -5.03 16.27
N LYS A 232 -19.41 -4.70 17.23
CA LYS A 232 -20.72 -5.33 17.34
C LYS A 232 -21.50 -5.17 16.02
N PRO A 233 -22.30 -6.17 15.63
CA PRO A 233 -23.14 -6.08 14.43
C PRO A 233 -23.96 -4.79 14.43
N MET A 234 -23.87 -4.04 13.33
CA MET A 234 -24.58 -2.79 13.16
C MET A 234 -24.99 -2.62 11.70
N LEU A 235 -26.05 -1.86 11.48
CA LEU A 235 -26.37 -1.33 10.15
C LEU A 235 -25.38 -0.20 9.82
N LEU A 236 -24.74 -0.25 8.66
CA LEU A 236 -23.79 0.80 8.24
C LEU A 236 -24.56 2.06 7.80
N PRO A 237 -24.40 3.22 8.46
CA PRO A 237 -25.09 4.47 8.10
C PRO A 237 -24.47 5.11 6.85
N HIS A 238 -25.17 6.07 6.23
CA HIS A 238 -24.61 6.85 5.14
C HIS A 238 -23.55 7.86 5.62
N GLY A 239 -22.48 8.04 4.84
CA GLY A 239 -21.46 9.08 5.07
C GLY A 239 -20.36 8.68 6.05
N PHE A 240 -20.69 8.48 7.33
CA PHE A 240 -19.72 8.07 8.36
C PHE A 240 -20.40 7.40 9.56
N PHE A 241 -19.60 6.72 10.39
CA PHE A 241 -20.04 6.22 11.70
C PHE A 241 -18.98 6.47 12.77
N LEU A 242 -19.44 6.54 14.02
CA LEU A 242 -18.57 6.67 15.19
C LEU A 242 -18.45 5.32 15.90
N PHE A 243 -17.28 5.06 16.47
CA PHE A 243 -17.06 3.92 17.34
C PHE A 243 -16.08 4.28 18.45
N GLN A 244 -16.17 3.55 19.56
CA GLN A 244 -15.30 3.78 20.71
C GLN A 244 -14.47 2.53 21.01
N ASN A 245 -13.18 2.73 21.21
CA ASN A 245 -12.33 1.76 21.88
C ASN A 245 -12.54 1.89 23.39
N ILE A 246 -13.40 1.03 23.96
CA ILE A 246 -13.79 1.07 25.38
C ILE A 246 -12.56 0.92 26.29
N ALA A 247 -11.63 0.03 25.94
CA ALA A 247 -10.45 -0.25 26.75
C ALA A 247 -9.52 0.97 26.91
N LYS A 248 -9.58 1.91 25.95
CA LYS A 248 -8.79 3.14 25.94
C LYS A 248 -9.62 4.41 26.11
N GLN A 249 -10.94 4.28 26.24
CA GLN A 249 -11.89 5.40 26.28
C GLN A 249 -11.71 6.38 25.12
N GLN A 250 -11.39 5.87 23.93
CA GLN A 250 -11.03 6.68 22.76
C GLN A 250 -12.06 6.56 21.65
N TRP A 251 -12.49 7.70 21.12
CA TRP A 251 -13.45 7.78 20.02
C TRP A 251 -12.76 7.89 18.66
N TYR A 252 -13.40 7.30 17.66
CA TYR A 252 -12.96 7.32 16.27
C TYR A 252 -14.16 7.65 15.37
N LYS A 253 -13.90 8.43 14.33
CA LYS A 253 -14.81 8.67 13.21
C LYS A 253 -14.30 7.93 11.99
N ALA A 254 -15.11 6.99 11.50
CA ALA A 254 -14.87 6.24 10.28
C ALA A 254 -15.68 6.85 9.12
N THR A 255 -15.00 7.51 8.19
CA THR A 255 -15.61 8.11 7.00
C THR A 255 -15.40 7.21 5.80
N TYR A 256 -16.44 6.93 5.01
CA TYR A 256 -16.30 6.10 3.81
C TYR A 256 -15.49 6.80 2.72
N ASP A 257 -14.99 6.02 1.77
CA ASP A 257 -14.25 6.54 0.62
C ASP A 257 -15.08 7.53 -0.21
N GLY A 258 -14.76 8.82 -0.10
CA GLY A 258 -15.41 9.87 -0.87
C GLY A 258 -15.18 9.79 -2.38
N ALA A 259 -14.23 8.95 -2.84
CA ALA A 259 -14.02 8.71 -4.27
C ALA A 259 -15.06 7.75 -4.88
N VAL A 260 -15.94 7.14 -4.07
CA VAL A 260 -16.95 6.19 -4.52
C VAL A 260 -18.33 6.69 -4.11
N ALA A 261 -19.13 7.12 -5.10
CA ALA A 261 -20.42 7.79 -4.88
C ALA A 261 -21.46 6.92 -4.11
N ASP A 262 -21.38 5.60 -4.23
CA ASP A 262 -22.36 4.65 -3.70
C ASP A 262 -21.94 3.98 -2.37
N LEU A 263 -21.22 4.70 -1.49
CA LEU A 263 -20.80 4.19 -0.17
C LEU A 263 -21.62 4.73 1.02
N PRO A 264 -21.92 3.90 2.05
CA PRO A 264 -21.60 2.48 2.15
C PRO A 264 -22.29 1.67 1.04
N PRO A 265 -21.75 0.49 0.67
CA PRO A 265 -22.27 -0.27 -0.46
C PRO A 265 -23.76 -0.50 -0.26
N SER A 266 -24.55 -0.39 -1.34
CA SER A 266 -26.00 -0.63 -1.27
C SER A 266 -26.33 -1.94 -0.54
N PRO A 267 -27.50 -2.09 0.11
CA PRO A 267 -27.88 -3.32 0.78
C PRO A 267 -27.69 -4.58 -0.09
N LYS A 268 -27.98 -4.48 -1.39
CA LYS A 268 -27.73 -5.55 -2.37
C LYS A 268 -26.24 -5.92 -2.52
N ALA A 269 -25.35 -4.93 -2.51
CA ALA A 269 -23.92 -5.16 -2.57
C ALA A 269 -23.41 -5.83 -1.29
N LEU A 270 -23.91 -5.42 -0.11
CA LEU A 270 -23.60 -6.09 1.15
C LEU A 270 -24.14 -7.53 1.19
N GLU A 271 -25.35 -7.77 0.72
CA GLU A 271 -25.93 -9.10 0.57
C GLU A 271 -25.12 -9.98 -0.39
N ALA A 272 -24.61 -9.43 -1.50
CA ALA A 272 -23.71 -10.14 -2.42
C ALA A 272 -22.37 -10.53 -1.76
N LEU A 273 -21.94 -9.78 -0.74
CA LEU A 273 -20.82 -10.15 0.13
C LEU A 273 -21.23 -11.15 1.23
N GLY A 274 -22.49 -11.60 1.27
CA GLY A 274 -23.02 -12.42 2.35
C GLY A 274 -22.97 -11.72 3.72
N HIS A 275 -22.95 -10.39 3.73
CA HIS A 275 -23.10 -9.59 4.92
C HIS A 275 -24.59 -9.42 5.21
N ALA A 276 -25.05 -9.95 6.34
CA ALA A 276 -26.40 -9.75 6.84
C ALA A 276 -26.44 -8.46 7.67
N PRO A 277 -27.12 -7.40 7.20
CA PRO A 277 -27.11 -6.11 7.89
C PRO A 277 -27.59 -6.24 9.34
N GLY A 278 -26.78 -5.76 10.30
CA GLY A 278 -27.10 -5.84 11.73
C GLY A 278 -26.96 -7.22 12.38
N ALA A 279 -26.61 -8.28 11.64
CA ALA A 279 -26.37 -9.62 12.17
C ALA A 279 -24.90 -10.07 11.97
N SER A 280 -24.28 -9.70 10.85
CA SER A 280 -22.87 -9.97 10.59
C SER A 280 -21.97 -9.05 11.42
N GLN A 281 -20.89 -9.64 11.98
CA GLN A 281 -19.85 -8.86 12.64
C GLN A 281 -19.05 -8.05 11.63
N ILE A 282 -18.58 -6.88 12.06
CA ILE A 282 -17.82 -5.95 11.23
C ILE A 282 -16.42 -5.81 11.81
N GLY A 283 -15.42 -5.80 10.95
CA GLY A 283 -14.04 -5.55 11.31
C GLY A 283 -13.53 -4.25 10.68
N ILE A 284 -12.57 -3.61 11.34
CA ILE A 284 -11.76 -2.53 10.78
C ILE A 284 -10.31 -2.97 10.86
N ILE A 285 -9.67 -3.20 9.72
CA ILE A 285 -8.24 -3.51 9.65
C ILE A 285 -7.46 -2.20 9.55
N CYS A 286 -6.44 -2.05 10.38
CA CYS A 286 -5.61 -0.86 10.51
C CYS A 286 -4.16 -1.15 10.03
N PRO A 287 -3.49 -0.18 9.40
CA PRO A 287 -2.13 -0.39 8.87
C PRO A 287 -1.03 -0.44 9.94
N THR A 288 -1.26 0.11 11.14
CA THR A 288 -0.23 0.18 12.17
C THR A 288 -0.79 0.15 13.58
N LEU A 289 -0.03 -0.46 14.50
CA LEU A 289 -0.37 -0.52 15.92
C LEU A 289 -0.39 0.86 16.58
N LYS A 290 0.31 1.85 16.00
CA LYS A 290 0.28 3.23 16.51
C LYS A 290 -1.13 3.78 16.61
N ILE A 291 -2.02 3.40 15.70
CA ILE A 291 -3.43 3.81 15.69
C ILE A 291 -4.15 3.33 16.95
N MET A 292 -3.80 2.14 17.45
CA MET A 292 -4.41 1.58 18.66
C MET A 292 -3.76 2.08 19.95
N ARG A 293 -2.52 2.59 19.88
CA ARG A 293 -1.69 2.95 21.04
C ARG A 293 -1.70 4.45 21.34
N ASN A 294 -1.75 5.29 20.30
CA ASN A 294 -1.59 6.73 20.42
C ASN A 294 -2.88 7.44 19.99
N THR A 295 -3.20 8.56 20.64
CA THR A 295 -4.15 9.53 20.12
C THR A 295 -3.61 10.06 18.78
N PRO A 296 -4.42 10.18 17.73
CA PRO A 296 -4.01 10.81 16.48
C PRO A 296 -3.62 12.27 16.72
N ASP A 297 -2.36 12.53 17.08
CA ASP A 297 -1.86 13.89 17.20
C ASP A 297 -1.81 14.52 15.80
N GLN A 298 -2.69 15.52 15.62
CA GLN A 298 -2.57 16.70 14.75
C GLN A 298 -2.07 16.56 13.31
N LEU A 299 -2.10 15.40 12.65
CA LEU A 299 -2.03 15.30 11.17
C LEU A 299 -2.79 14.07 10.63
N ASP A 300 -4.07 14.33 10.37
CA ASP A 300 -4.90 13.99 9.20
C ASP A 300 -4.96 12.55 8.66
N LYS A 301 -6.17 11.98 8.80
CA LYS A 301 -6.75 10.85 8.06
C LYS A 301 -5.89 9.59 7.97
N ILE A 302 -6.20 8.63 8.82
CA ILE A 302 -5.58 7.31 8.81
C ILE A 302 -6.37 6.38 7.89
N PRO A 303 -5.75 5.78 6.86
CA PRO A 303 -6.45 4.84 6.00
C PRO A 303 -6.70 3.51 6.72
N ALA A 304 -7.88 2.93 6.55
CA ALA A 304 -8.23 1.62 7.08
C ALA A 304 -9.16 0.86 6.12
N ALA A 305 -9.30 -0.45 6.36
CA ALA A 305 -10.19 -1.30 5.55
C ALA A 305 -11.36 -1.78 6.40
N LEU A 306 -12.57 -1.47 5.94
CA LEU A 306 -13.81 -1.99 6.51
C LEU A 306 -14.09 -3.36 5.90
N VAL A 307 -14.35 -4.34 6.77
CA VAL A 307 -14.52 -5.73 6.37
C VAL A 307 -15.71 -6.38 7.07
N SER A 308 -16.37 -7.33 6.40
CA SER A 308 -17.38 -8.19 7.04
C SER A 308 -16.69 -9.44 7.55
N ILE A 309 -16.84 -9.74 8.84
CA ILE A 309 -16.31 -10.96 9.45
C ILE A 309 -17.32 -12.09 9.25
N TYR A 310 -16.83 -13.26 8.86
CA TYR A 310 -17.66 -14.44 8.71
C TYR A 310 -16.97 -15.69 9.28
N LYS A 311 -17.76 -16.68 9.69
CA LYS A 311 -17.25 -17.99 10.10
C LYS A 311 -17.19 -18.90 8.87
N ARG A 312 -16.04 -19.50 8.61
CA ARG A 312 -15.91 -20.53 7.56
C ARG A 312 -16.56 -21.82 8.07
N THR A 313 -17.48 -22.41 7.30
CA THR A 313 -18.02 -23.74 7.61
C THR A 313 -16.89 -24.78 7.50
N ASN A 314 -16.86 -25.73 8.46
CA ASN A 314 -15.81 -26.74 8.56
C ASN A 314 -15.83 -27.70 7.36
N THR A 315 -15.05 -27.42 6.33
CA THR A 315 -14.70 -28.39 5.28
C THR A 315 -13.32 -28.98 5.54
N THR A 316 -13.12 -30.24 5.13
CA THR A 316 -11.94 -31.10 5.38
C THR A 316 -10.57 -30.48 5.03
N LEU A 317 -10.52 -29.43 4.22
CA LEU A 317 -9.32 -28.61 3.95
C LEU A 317 -8.84 -27.75 5.14
N ASN A 318 -9.69 -27.51 6.15
CA ASN A 318 -9.34 -26.73 7.35
C ASN A 318 -8.35 -27.46 8.29
N LEU A 319 -8.07 -28.75 8.07
CA LEU A 319 -7.14 -29.54 8.89
C LEU A 319 -5.66 -29.20 8.64
N LEU A 320 -5.33 -28.40 7.61
CA LEU A 320 -3.95 -27.93 7.38
C LEU A 320 -3.67 -26.55 8.00
N ASP A 321 -4.71 -25.82 8.44
CA ASP A 321 -4.61 -24.53 9.14
C ASP A 321 -4.55 -24.71 10.68
N ILE A 322 -4.31 -25.94 11.17
CA ILE A 322 -4.20 -26.27 12.59
C ILE A 322 -2.99 -25.54 13.19
N GLY A 323 -3.23 -24.33 13.68
CA GLY A 323 -2.23 -23.52 14.39
C GLY A 323 -2.49 -22.02 14.45
N ARG A 324 -3.44 -21.46 13.67
CA ARG A 324 -3.71 -20.00 13.68
C ARG A 324 -5.19 -19.68 13.90
N THR A 325 -5.46 -18.82 14.89
CA THR A 325 -6.77 -18.21 15.20
C THR A 325 -7.10 -17.10 14.20
N ALA A 326 -7.13 -17.45 12.92
CA ALA A 326 -7.27 -16.47 11.85
C ALA A 326 -8.73 -16.02 11.69
N ILE A 327 -8.90 -14.74 11.34
CA ILE A 327 -10.21 -14.15 11.08
C ILE A 327 -10.42 -14.07 9.58
N TYR A 328 -11.46 -14.75 9.09
CA TYR A 328 -11.86 -14.69 7.69
C TYR A 328 -12.81 -13.51 7.47
N VAL A 329 -12.49 -12.71 6.47
CA VAL A 329 -13.21 -11.48 6.19
C VAL A 329 -13.44 -11.27 4.69
N ARG A 330 -14.49 -10.53 4.38
CA ARG A 330 -14.77 -10.03 3.04
C ARG A 330 -14.56 -8.54 3.03
N TYR A 331 -13.81 -8.04 2.05
CA TYR A 331 -13.58 -6.61 1.93
C TYR A 331 -14.89 -5.89 1.60
N ILE A 332 -15.23 -4.85 2.38
CA ILE A 332 -16.40 -4.00 2.11
C ILE A 332 -15.93 -2.76 1.37
N CYS A 333 -15.08 -1.93 2.00
CA CYS A 333 -14.59 -0.69 1.41
C CYS A 333 -13.38 -0.12 2.16
N TYR A 334 -12.77 0.88 1.55
CA TYR A 334 -11.81 1.78 2.18
C TYR A 334 -12.54 2.77 3.10
N ILE A 335 -11.93 3.10 4.24
CA ILE A 335 -12.40 4.15 5.16
C ILE A 335 -11.22 5.02 5.64
N ASP A 336 -11.51 6.28 5.94
CA ASP A 336 -10.62 7.18 6.67
C ASP A 336 -11.00 7.21 8.16
N LEU A 337 -10.05 6.93 9.04
CA LEU A 337 -10.17 7.10 10.48
C LEU A 337 -9.64 8.47 10.90
N THR A 338 -10.48 9.22 11.61
CA THR A 338 -10.17 10.55 12.15
C THR A 338 -10.67 10.68 13.59
N LEU A 339 -10.23 11.72 14.28
CA LEU A 339 -10.83 12.10 15.56
C LEU A 339 -12.20 12.75 15.29
N PRO A 340 -13.27 12.29 15.95
CA PRO A 340 -14.57 12.96 15.86
C PRO A 340 -14.52 14.33 16.52
N GLU A 341 -15.31 15.27 16.01
CA GLU A 341 -15.48 16.56 16.68
C GLU A 341 -16.31 16.37 17.97
N PRO A 342 -16.04 17.13 19.05
CA PRO A 342 -16.81 17.01 20.30
C PRO A 342 -18.33 17.11 20.12
N GLN A 343 -18.79 17.97 19.20
CA GLN A 343 -20.20 18.13 18.88
C GLN A 343 -20.82 16.88 18.24
N GLU A 344 -20.05 16.11 17.46
CA GLU A 344 -20.52 14.87 16.86
C GLU A 344 -20.74 13.79 17.92
N ILE A 345 -19.85 13.73 18.91
CA ILE A 345 -19.96 12.82 20.06
C ILE A 345 -21.17 13.19 20.92
N GLU A 346 -21.36 14.48 21.23
CA GLU A 346 -22.51 14.95 22.02
C GLU A 346 -23.85 14.68 21.32
N ARG A 347 -23.92 14.90 20.00
CA ARG A 347 -25.11 14.59 19.20
C ARG A 347 -25.43 13.10 19.22
N GLU A 348 -24.44 12.24 19.07
CA GLU A 348 -24.66 10.79 19.11
C GLU A 348 -25.03 10.29 20.51
N ASN A 349 -24.37 10.79 21.57
CA ASN A 349 -24.73 10.45 22.94
C ASN A 349 -26.17 10.89 23.29
N SER A 350 -26.59 12.08 22.83
CA SER A 350 -27.96 12.59 23.03
C SER A 350 -29.01 11.76 22.29
N ARG A 351 -28.67 11.25 21.09
CA ARG A 351 -29.53 10.35 20.31
C ARG A 351 -29.64 8.96 20.93
N HIS A 352 -28.54 8.44 21.48
CA HIS A 352 -28.51 7.13 22.16
C HIS A 352 -29.42 7.10 23.40
N ALA A 353 -29.51 8.21 24.14
CA ALA A 353 -30.40 8.34 25.29
C ALA A 353 -31.89 8.32 24.93
N GLN A 354 -32.26 8.58 23.67
CA GLN A 354 -33.65 8.68 23.20
C GLN A 354 -34.13 7.45 22.39
N ASN A 355 -33.22 6.62 21.88
CA ASN A 355 -33.53 5.41 21.12
C ASN A 355 -32.49 4.33 21.45
N SER A 356 -32.88 3.32 22.23
CA SER A 356 -32.02 2.21 22.68
C SER A 356 -31.52 1.27 21.58
N SER A 357 -31.71 1.63 20.31
CA SER A 357 -31.30 0.85 19.16
C SER A 357 -30.77 1.76 18.06
N ARG A 358 -29.61 2.42 18.25
CA ARG A 358 -28.73 2.88 17.14
C ARG A 358 -27.32 3.32 17.61
N TYR A 359 -26.34 2.73 16.91
CA TYR A 359 -24.97 3.12 16.56
C TYR A 359 -24.00 3.68 17.62
N ILE A 360 -23.57 2.82 18.53
CA ILE A 360 -22.20 2.87 19.05
C ILE A 360 -21.56 1.52 18.70
N GLY A 361 -20.60 1.53 17.79
CA GLY A 361 -19.74 0.36 17.60
C GLY A 361 -18.86 0.22 18.84
N GLU A 362 -19.19 -0.71 19.72
CA GLU A 362 -18.25 -1.12 20.76
C GLU A 362 -17.18 -1.99 20.12
N ALA A 363 -15.94 -1.53 20.15
CA ALA A 363 -14.81 -2.32 19.70
C ALA A 363 -14.31 -3.20 20.86
N GLU A 364 -14.48 -4.51 20.75
CA GLU A 364 -13.79 -5.44 21.64
C GLU A 364 -12.32 -5.55 21.21
N LYS A 365 -11.40 -5.49 22.19
CA LYS A 365 -9.98 -5.77 21.96
C LYS A 365 -9.88 -7.25 21.60
N ALA A 366 -9.63 -7.55 20.32
CA ALA A 366 -9.46 -8.91 19.87
C ALA A 366 -8.14 -9.47 20.45
N THR A 367 -8.25 -10.13 21.59
CA THR A 367 -7.16 -10.77 22.33
C THR A 367 -7.40 -12.26 22.20
N VAL A 368 -6.50 -13.00 21.55
CA VAL A 368 -6.62 -14.46 21.47
C VAL A 368 -5.39 -15.08 22.11
N HIS A 369 -5.65 -15.83 23.19
CA HIS A 369 -4.66 -16.52 23.99
C HIS A 369 -4.00 -17.68 23.23
N VAL A 370 -2.69 -17.81 23.46
CA VAL A 370 -1.82 -18.88 22.95
C VAL A 370 -1.99 -20.13 23.83
N GLY A 371 -2.27 -21.27 23.20
CA GLY A 371 -2.07 -22.60 23.80
C GLY A 371 -0.77 -23.20 23.26
N GLU A 372 0.14 -23.55 24.17
CA GLU A 372 1.47 -24.12 23.92
C GLU A 372 1.45 -25.44 23.13
N SER A 373 2.48 -25.67 22.30
CA SER A 373 3.47 -26.74 22.54
C SER A 373 4.42 -26.95 21.35
N LEU A 374 5.65 -27.36 21.71
CA LEU A 374 6.76 -27.91 20.92
C LEU A 374 7.71 -26.93 20.19
N ARG A 375 8.79 -26.55 20.89
CA ARG A 375 10.14 -27.03 20.53
C ARG A 375 11.14 -26.89 21.67
N ASN A 376 11.53 -28.05 22.20
CA ASN A 376 12.82 -28.24 22.86
C ASN A 376 13.93 -28.35 21.80
N LYS A 377 15.13 -27.88 22.17
CA LYS A 377 16.45 -28.05 21.52
C LYS A 377 16.70 -27.26 20.23
N LEU A 378 17.33 -26.08 20.38
CA LEU A 378 18.76 -25.89 20.08
C LEU A 378 19.20 -24.57 20.71
N GLY A 379 20.28 -24.64 21.50
CA GLY A 379 20.72 -23.56 22.36
C GLY A 379 21.32 -22.40 21.59
N LEU A 380 20.88 -21.19 21.93
CA LEU A 380 21.67 -19.96 21.93
C LEU A 380 21.13 -19.11 23.09
N GLN A 381 22.01 -18.80 24.04
CA GLN A 381 21.71 -18.04 25.25
C GLN A 381 21.66 -16.53 24.96
N MET A 382 20.60 -15.90 25.45
CA MET A 382 20.54 -14.59 26.12
C MET A 382 21.00 -13.33 25.36
N LEU A 383 20.02 -12.54 24.93
CA LEU A 383 19.97 -11.12 25.31
C LEU A 383 18.62 -10.86 26.01
N SER A 384 18.72 -10.37 27.24
CA SER A 384 17.66 -10.11 28.18
C SER A 384 16.97 -8.75 27.93
N GLU A 385 15.72 -8.67 28.39
CA GLU A 385 14.92 -7.45 28.62
C GLU A 385 14.35 -6.74 27.37
N TYR A 386 13.20 -7.23 26.88
CA TYR A 386 12.03 -6.41 26.52
C TYR A 386 10.80 -7.33 26.34
N ASN A 387 10.00 -7.48 27.40
CA ASN A 387 8.69 -8.11 27.32
C ASN A 387 7.63 -7.04 26.95
N GLN A 388 7.17 -7.03 25.70
CA GLN A 388 5.85 -6.50 25.33
C GLN A 388 5.19 -7.44 24.32
N GLU A 389 4.11 -8.06 24.79
CA GLU A 389 3.29 -9.05 24.10
C GLU A 389 2.68 -8.53 22.79
N TRP A 390 2.58 -9.45 21.83
CA TRP A 390 2.14 -9.30 20.45
C TRP A 390 0.65 -8.93 20.35
N LEU A 391 0.32 -7.85 19.64
CA LEU A 391 -1.05 -7.29 19.46
C LEU A 391 -1.60 -7.45 18.03
N GLU A 392 -0.93 -8.21 17.16
CA GLU A 392 -1.32 -8.32 15.75
C GLU A 392 -2.14 -9.60 15.51
N GLN A 393 -3.15 -9.52 14.64
CA GLN A 393 -4.01 -10.66 14.27
C GLN A 393 -3.85 -11.00 12.81
N THR A 394 -4.00 -12.28 12.47
CA THR A 394 -3.97 -12.73 11.07
C THR A 394 -5.36 -12.71 10.47
N TRP A 395 -5.50 -11.96 9.38
CA TRP A 395 -6.72 -11.77 8.61
C TRP A 395 -6.57 -12.41 7.23
N TYR A 396 -7.63 -13.08 6.79
CA TYR A 396 -7.78 -13.57 5.43
C TYR A 396 -8.83 -12.72 4.72
N VAL A 397 -8.38 -11.88 3.80
CA VAL A 397 -9.21 -10.88 3.11
C VAL A 397 -9.58 -11.38 1.71
N SER A 398 -10.88 -11.57 1.49
CA SER A 398 -11.46 -12.01 0.21
C SER A 398 -12.24 -10.93 -0.54
#